data_AF-A0A151ILR2-F1
#
_entry.id   AF-A0A151ILR2-F1
#
_cell.length_a   1.000
_cell.length_b   1.000
_cell.length_c   1.000
_cell.angle_alpha   90.00
_cell.angle_beta   90.00
_cell.angle_gamma   90.00
#
_symmetry.space_group_name_H-M   'P 1'
#
loop_
_entity.id
_entity.type
_entity.pdbx_description
1 polymer ?
#
loop_
_entity_poly.entity_id
_entity_poly.type
_entity_poly.pdbx_seq_one_letter_code
_entity_poly.pdbx_strand_id
1 'polypeptide(L)'
;MIEELSMKNCAMRTSSVYGVTFIGDAINPTIHHIFQFGPSLVMKIVHAWQNCYPIRLQLINIINAPKLFDITFKIFKSFMSEKLKRRFHVYPHMRQTCFKDIPANILPVEYGGSDGTIQELTEYWKKLLEDNRDLFTSNKND
;
A
#
# COMPACT_ATOMS: atom_id res chain seq x y z
N MET A 1 -5.92 4.68 -7.64
CA MET A 1 -6.54 3.88 -8.73
C MET A 1 -6.97 2.49 -8.25
N ILE A 2 -6.08 1.59 -7.80
CA ILE A 2 -6.52 0.30 -7.19
C ILE A 2 -7.28 0.53 -5.87
N GLU A 3 -6.76 1.39 -5.01
CA GLU A 3 -7.48 1.83 -3.79
C GLU A 3 -8.82 2.49 -4.14
N GLU A 4 -8.91 3.19 -5.28
CA GLU A 4 -10.11 3.90 -5.71
C GLU A 4 -11.17 2.96 -6.30
N LEU A 5 -10.74 1.94 -7.04
CA LEU A 5 -11.58 0.84 -7.49
C LEU A 5 -12.08 -0.01 -6.31
N SER A 6 -11.22 -0.28 -5.33
CA SER A 6 -11.59 -0.92 -4.07
C SER A 6 -12.52 -0.05 -3.22
N MET A 7 -12.39 1.28 -3.32
CA MET A 7 -13.30 2.24 -2.69
C MET A 7 -14.68 2.28 -3.38
N LYS A 8 -14.75 2.14 -4.71
CA LYS A 8 -16.01 2.20 -5.47
C LYS A 8 -16.76 0.87 -5.51
N ASN A 9 -16.05 -0.27 -5.55
CA ASN A 9 -16.65 -1.58 -5.35
C ASN A 9 -16.99 -1.76 -3.85
N CYS A 10 -18.12 -2.39 -3.52
CA CYS A 10 -18.75 -2.46 -2.18
C CYS A 10 -17.86 -2.88 -0.97
N ALA A 11 -16.58 -3.18 -1.17
CA ALA A 11 -15.60 -3.44 -0.12
C ALA A 11 -15.42 -2.28 0.87
N MET A 12 -15.77 -1.03 0.52
CA MET A 12 -15.50 0.12 1.41
C MET A 12 -16.32 0.14 2.71
N ARG A 13 -17.58 -0.32 2.73
CA ARG A 13 -18.38 -0.34 3.98
C ARG A 13 -17.72 -1.20 5.05
N THR A 14 -17.19 -2.34 4.63
CA THR A 14 -16.44 -3.24 5.51
C THR A 14 -15.04 -2.68 5.77
N SER A 15 -14.33 -2.16 4.76
CA SER A 15 -12.95 -1.67 4.94
C SER A 15 -12.83 -0.37 5.75
N SER A 16 -13.87 0.47 5.84
CA SER A 16 -13.86 1.62 6.76
C SER A 16 -13.93 1.18 8.23
N VAL A 17 -14.66 0.09 8.49
CA VAL A 17 -14.84 -0.50 9.83
C VAL A 17 -13.65 -1.39 10.20
N TYR A 18 -13.30 -2.34 9.33
CA TYR A 18 -12.21 -3.29 9.55
C TYR A 18 -10.84 -2.68 9.25
N GLY A 19 -10.74 -1.64 8.43
CA GLY A 19 -9.47 -1.02 8.05
C GLY A 19 -8.70 -1.77 6.96
N VAL A 20 -7.55 -1.21 6.57
CA VAL A 20 -6.71 -1.71 5.47
C VAL A 20 -5.27 -1.91 5.94
N THR A 21 -4.66 -3.00 5.50
CA THR A 21 -3.24 -3.31 5.68
C THR A 21 -2.50 -3.13 4.37
N PHE A 22 -1.43 -2.34 4.39
CA PHE A 22 -0.57 -2.09 3.24
C PHE A 22 0.73 -2.90 3.36
N ILE A 23 1.10 -3.60 2.30
CA ILE A 23 2.39 -4.28 2.16
C ILE A 23 3.09 -3.71 0.94
N GLY A 24 4.28 -3.16 1.13
CA GLY A 24 5.16 -2.72 0.05
C GLY A 24 6.40 -3.59 -0.02
N ASP A 25 6.62 -4.26 -1.14
CA ASP A 25 7.89 -4.96 -1.41
C ASP A 25 8.88 -4.03 -2.09
N ALA A 26 10.01 -3.78 -1.43
CA ALA A 26 11.06 -2.89 -1.88
C ALA A 26 12.29 -3.65 -2.39
N ILE A 27 12.09 -4.76 -3.12
CA ILE A 27 13.17 -5.53 -3.72
C ILE A 27 13.87 -4.75 -4.85
N ASN A 28 15.22 -4.78 -4.87
CA ASN A 28 16.09 -4.20 -5.90
C ASN A 28 15.72 -2.77 -6.38
N PRO A 29 15.53 -1.78 -5.48
CA PRO A 29 15.17 -0.45 -5.90
C PRO A 29 16.41 0.32 -6.40
N THR A 30 16.19 1.21 -7.36
CA THR A 30 17.24 2.08 -7.89
C THR A 30 17.29 3.41 -7.15
N ILE A 31 18.43 4.09 -7.20
CA ILE A 31 18.58 5.47 -6.69
C ILE A 31 17.57 6.41 -7.37
N HIS A 32 17.24 6.16 -8.63
CA HIS A 32 16.23 6.96 -9.34
C HIS A 32 14.85 6.89 -8.67
N HIS A 33 14.44 5.70 -8.18
CA HIS A 33 13.20 5.57 -7.42
C HIS A 33 13.22 6.39 -6.12
N ILE A 34 14.38 6.51 -5.46
CA ILE A 34 14.52 7.31 -4.23
C ILE A 34 14.29 8.78 -4.52
N PHE A 35 14.90 9.31 -5.58
CA PHE A 35 14.77 10.73 -5.93
C PHE A 35 13.36 11.14 -6.35
N GLN A 36 12.52 10.19 -6.78
CA GLN A 36 11.10 10.46 -7.02
C GLN A 36 10.35 10.78 -5.71
N PHE A 37 10.79 10.24 -4.56
CA PHE A 37 10.22 10.51 -3.24
C PHE A 37 10.83 11.75 -2.56
N GLY A 38 10.84 12.88 -3.27
CA GLY A 38 11.21 14.16 -2.68
C GLY A 38 10.32 14.56 -1.49
N PRO A 39 10.81 15.37 -0.52
CA PRO A 39 10.06 15.69 0.71
C PRO A 39 8.65 16.25 0.47
N SER A 40 8.47 17.06 -0.58
CA SER A 40 7.15 17.62 -0.95
C SER A 40 6.14 16.52 -1.32
N LEU A 41 6.56 15.52 -2.09
CA LEU A 41 5.70 14.40 -2.47
C LEU A 41 5.37 13.52 -1.26
N VAL A 42 6.39 13.21 -0.46
CA VAL A 42 6.21 12.42 0.77
C VAL A 42 5.21 13.07 1.72
N MET A 43 5.33 14.39 1.92
CA MET A 43 4.39 15.15 2.74
C MET A 43 2.96 15.04 2.22
N LYS A 44 2.75 15.17 0.90
CA LYS A 44 1.42 15.02 0.27
C LYS A 44 0.85 13.61 0.47
N ILE A 45 1.67 12.57 0.29
CA ILE A 45 1.26 11.18 0.49
C ILE A 45 0.83 10.95 1.94
N VAL A 46 1.66 11.35 2.90
CA VAL A 46 1.36 11.15 4.33
C VAL A 46 0.13 11.95 4.76
N HIS A 47 -0.03 13.18 4.25
CA HIS A 47 -1.22 13.99 4.50
C HIS A 47 -2.48 13.30 3.95
N ALA A 48 -2.42 12.76 2.72
CA ALA A 48 -3.54 12.04 2.13
C ALA A 48 -3.96 10.83 2.96
N TRP A 49 -2.99 10.03 3.42
CA TRP A 49 -3.21 8.85 4.27
C TRP A 49 -3.84 9.16 5.64
N GLN A 50 -3.59 10.35 6.19
CA GLN A 50 -4.05 10.70 7.54
C GLN A 50 -5.36 11.48 7.53
N ASN A 51 -5.53 12.37 6.56
CA ASN A 51 -6.53 13.43 6.63
C ASN A 51 -7.51 13.44 5.46
N CYS A 52 -7.20 12.78 4.34
CA CYS A 52 -8.01 12.89 3.12
C CYS A 52 -8.82 11.64 2.82
N TYR A 53 -8.31 10.44 3.12
CA TYR A 53 -9.05 9.21 2.85
C TYR A 53 -9.86 8.74 4.06
N PRO A 54 -11.16 8.39 3.89
CA PRO A 54 -11.99 7.81 4.95
C PRO A 54 -11.66 6.33 5.21
N ILE A 55 -10.38 5.97 5.13
CA ILE A 55 -9.87 4.61 5.29
C ILE A 55 -9.02 4.53 6.56
N ARG A 56 -9.32 3.55 7.40
CA ARG A 56 -8.52 3.27 8.59
C ARG A 56 -7.32 2.40 8.21
N LEU A 57 -6.15 3.01 8.04
CA LEU A 57 -4.89 2.26 7.87
C LEU A 57 -4.55 1.50 9.14
N GLN A 58 -4.62 0.17 9.14
CA GLN A 58 -4.29 -0.65 10.31
C GLN A 58 -2.79 -0.87 10.45
N LEU A 59 -2.13 -1.19 9.34
CA LEU A 59 -0.73 -1.61 9.31
C LEU A 59 -0.11 -1.22 7.96
N ILE A 60 1.14 -0.76 7.98
CA ILE A 60 1.94 -0.47 6.79
C ILE A 60 3.28 -1.17 6.95
N ASN A 61 3.50 -2.24 6.19
CA ASN A 61 4.71 -3.03 6.24
C ASN A 61 5.50 -2.87 4.94
N ILE A 62 6.71 -2.34 5.04
CA ILE A 62 7.66 -2.31 3.94
C ILE A 62 8.63 -3.48 4.14
N ILE A 63 8.68 -4.42 3.21
CA ILE A 63 9.55 -5.60 3.24
C ILE A 63 10.68 -5.47 2.24
N ASN A 64 11.75 -6.24 2.45
CA ASN A 64 12.96 -6.24 1.60
C ASN A 64 13.59 -4.85 1.42
N ALA A 65 13.43 -3.95 2.40
CA ALA A 65 13.90 -2.58 2.28
C ALA A 65 15.43 -2.48 2.43
N PRO A 66 16.18 -2.07 1.39
CA PRO A 66 17.61 -1.89 1.51
C PRO A 66 17.92 -0.62 2.31
N LYS A 67 19.08 -0.61 2.98
CA LYS A 67 19.56 0.52 3.81
C LYS A 67 19.61 1.85 3.06
N LEU A 68 19.73 1.82 1.73
CA LEU A 68 19.71 3.00 0.88
C LEU A 68 18.43 3.84 1.05
N PHE A 69 17.30 3.23 1.44
CA PHE A 69 16.03 3.91 1.69
C PHE A 69 15.85 4.42 3.12
N ASP A 70 16.82 4.21 4.02
CA ASP A 70 16.70 4.62 5.43
C ASP A 70 16.41 6.12 5.58
N ILE A 71 17.03 6.95 4.73
CA ILE A 71 16.81 8.40 4.71
C ILE A 71 15.37 8.70 4.30
N THR A 72 14.89 8.08 3.21
CA THR A 72 13.52 8.24 2.73
C THR A 72 12.52 7.85 3.81
N PHE A 73 12.69 6.70 4.47
CA PHE A 73 11.78 6.27 5.54
C PHE A 73 11.83 7.17 6.77
N LYS A 74 12.98 7.77 7.10
CA LYS A 74 13.06 8.80 8.15
C LYS A 74 12.25 10.05 7.78
N ILE A 75 12.31 10.49 6.52
CA ILE A 75 11.51 11.60 6.00
C ILE A 75 10.01 11.25 6.04
N PHE A 76 9.63 10.04 5.61
CA PHE A 76 8.25 9.56 5.76
C PHE A 76 7.80 9.65 7.22
N LYS A 77 8.57 9.08 8.15
CA LYS A 77 8.25 9.10 9.57
C LYS A 77 8.17 10.52 10.14
N SER A 78 9.00 11.47 9.71
CA SER A 78 8.96 12.84 10.25
C SER A 78 7.64 13.57 9.95
N PHE A 79 6.99 13.24 8.83
CA PHE A 79 5.68 13.80 8.48
C PHE A 79 4.50 13.00 9.06
N MET A 80 4.75 11.85 9.69
CA MET A 80 3.69 11.01 10.24
C MET A 80 3.27 11.45 11.64
N SER A 81 1.97 11.34 11.94
CA SER A 81 1.47 11.39 13.32
C SER A 81 1.97 10.19 14.13
N GLU A 82 2.01 10.31 15.46
CA GLU A 82 2.40 9.20 16.35
C GLU A 82 1.56 7.95 16.13
N LYS A 83 0.27 8.12 15.82
CA LYS A 83 -0.64 7.02 15.49
C LYS A 83 -0.19 6.27 14.23
N LEU A 84 0.21 6.97 13.17
CA LEU A 84 0.65 6.34 11.92
C LEU A 84 2.06 5.76 12.04
N LYS A 85 2.98 6.43 12.76
CA LYS A 85 4.33 5.90 13.04
C LYS A 85 4.27 4.53 13.72
N ARG A 86 3.36 4.34 14.69
CA ARG A 86 3.17 3.06 15.39
C ARG A 86 2.70 1.91 14.48
N ARG A 87 2.11 2.24 13.33
CA ARG A 87 1.59 1.29 12.34
C ARG A 87 2.54 1.09 11.16
N PHE A 88 3.62 1.87 11.09
CA PHE A 88 4.56 1.88 9.99
C PHE A 88 5.83 1.10 10.35
N HIS A 89 5.98 -0.08 9.75
CA HIS A 89 7.09 -0.99 10.00
C HIS A 89 7.91 -1.18 8.72
N VAL A 90 9.22 -1.23 8.88
CA VAL A 90 10.18 -1.43 7.78
C VAL A 90 11.06 -2.60 8.15
N TYR A 91 11.16 -3.57 7.25
CA TYR A 91 11.90 -4.81 7.43
C TYR A 91 12.97 -4.92 6.34
N PRO A 92 14.26 -5.09 6.72
CA PRO A 92 15.34 -5.26 5.75
C PRO A 92 15.21 -6.51 4.87
N HIS A 93 14.55 -7.54 5.40
CA HIS A 93 14.33 -8.82 4.73
C HIS A 93 12.91 -9.29 5.02
N MET A 94 12.28 -9.91 4.04
CA MET A 94 10.99 -10.59 4.22
C MET A 94 11.12 -11.69 5.27
N ARG A 95 10.20 -11.69 6.23
CA ARG A 95 10.04 -12.74 7.24
C ARG A 95 8.56 -13.04 7.38
N GLN A 96 8.21 -14.27 7.75
CA GLN A 96 6.83 -14.62 8.08
C GLN A 96 6.26 -13.74 9.21
N THR A 97 7.14 -13.18 10.05
CA THR A 97 6.74 -12.23 11.08
C THR A 97 6.09 -10.95 10.56
N CYS A 98 6.37 -10.57 9.31
CA CYS A 98 5.79 -9.40 8.65
C CYS A 98 4.32 -9.60 8.28
N PHE A 99 3.82 -10.84 8.34
CA PHE A 99 2.48 -11.21 7.90
C PHE A 99 1.64 -11.87 8.99
N LYS A 100 2.10 -11.88 10.26
CA LYS A 100 1.43 -12.61 11.36
C LYS A 100 -0.04 -12.24 11.56
N ASP A 101 -0.38 -10.99 11.31
CA ASP A 101 -1.73 -10.45 11.49
C ASP A 101 -2.61 -10.65 10.24
N ILE A 102 -2.07 -11.30 9.20
CA ILE A 102 -2.72 -11.51 7.91
C ILE A 102 -2.92 -13.02 7.69
N PRO A 103 -4.15 -13.47 7.41
CA PRO A 103 -4.40 -14.87 7.11
C PRO A 103 -3.59 -15.35 5.89
N ALA A 104 -2.94 -16.50 5.99
CA ALA A 104 -2.12 -17.03 4.91
C ALA A 104 -2.93 -17.37 3.64
N ASN A 105 -4.23 -17.64 3.77
CA ASN A 105 -5.11 -17.98 2.65
C ASN A 105 -5.45 -16.79 1.75
N ILE A 106 -5.11 -15.56 2.13
CA ILE A 106 -5.31 -14.35 1.30
C ILE A 106 -3.98 -13.75 0.83
N LEU A 107 -2.86 -14.41 1.17
CA LEU A 107 -1.54 -13.99 0.73
C LEU A 107 -1.18 -14.70 -0.58
N PRO A 108 -0.44 -14.04 -1.48
CA PRO A 108 0.16 -14.68 -2.63
C PRO A 108 1.10 -15.82 -2.23
N VAL A 109 1.26 -16.79 -3.12
CA VAL A 109 2.17 -17.95 -2.94
C VAL A 109 3.60 -17.51 -2.66
N GLU A 110 4.08 -16.44 -3.30
CA GLU A 110 5.42 -15.88 -3.13
C GLU A 110 5.69 -15.34 -1.73
N TYR A 111 4.65 -14.96 -0.99
CA TYR A 111 4.74 -14.53 0.41
C TYR A 111 4.41 -15.66 1.40
N GLY A 112 4.25 -16.89 0.91
CA GLY A 112 3.95 -18.08 1.71
C GLY A 112 2.46 -18.31 1.96
N GLY A 113 1.60 -17.72 1.13
CA GLY A 113 0.16 -17.94 1.16
C GLY A 113 -0.34 -18.94 0.12
N SER A 114 -1.63 -18.86 -0.20
CA SER A 114 -2.30 -19.76 -1.16
C SER A 114 -3.29 -19.06 -2.10
N ASP A 115 -3.35 -17.73 -2.09
CA ASP A 115 -4.29 -16.93 -2.91
C ASP A 115 -3.74 -16.64 -4.32
N GLY A 116 -3.28 -17.69 -5.01
CA GLY A 116 -2.64 -17.56 -6.31
C GLY A 116 -1.28 -16.86 -6.27
N THR A 117 -0.74 -16.62 -7.47
CA THR A 117 0.56 -15.95 -7.67
C THR A 117 0.40 -14.43 -7.78
N ILE A 118 1.46 -13.67 -7.50
CA ILE A 118 1.49 -12.21 -7.70
C ILE A 118 1.12 -11.86 -9.15
N GLN A 119 1.53 -12.67 -10.11
CA GLN A 119 1.23 -12.47 -11.53
C GLN A 119 -0.27 -12.60 -11.81
N GLU A 120 -0.90 -13.68 -11.35
CA GLU A 120 -2.34 -13.90 -11.53
C GLU A 120 -3.17 -12.79 -10.87
N LEU A 121 -2.80 -12.41 -9.64
CA LEU A 121 -3.47 -11.32 -8.93
C LEU A 121 -3.30 -9.99 -9.67
N THR A 122 -2.11 -9.71 -10.19
CA THR A 122 -1.83 -8.49 -10.97
C THR A 122 -2.71 -8.43 -12.21
N GLU A 123 -2.83 -9.54 -12.95
CA GLU A 123 -3.65 -9.62 -14.15
C GLU A 123 -5.13 -9.49 -13.83
N TYR A 124 -5.60 -10.12 -12.75
CA TYR A 124 -6.96 -9.95 -12.23
C TYR A 124 -7.28 -8.49 -11.92
N TRP A 125 -6.44 -7.80 -11.14
CA TRP A 125 -6.64 -6.39 -10.78
C TRP A 125 -6.57 -5.47 -12.00
N LYS A 126 -5.67 -5.76 -12.95
CA LYS A 126 -5.57 -5.02 -14.22
C LYS A 126 -6.85 -5.15 -15.04
N LYS A 127 -7.35 -6.37 -15.22
CA LYS A 127 -8.60 -6.61 -15.94
C LYS A 127 -9.78 -5.93 -15.26
N LEU A 128 -9.88 -6.03 -13.93
CA LEU A 128 -10.93 -5.36 -13.16
C LEU A 128 -10.89 -3.83 -13.35
N LEU A 129 -9.69 -3.23 -13.41
CA LEU A 129 -9.53 -1.81 -13.72
C LEU A 129 -9.98 -1.46 -15.14
N GLU A 130 -9.64 -2.29 -16.13
CA GLU A 130 -10.03 -2.11 -17.53
C GLU A 130 -11.55 -2.23 -17.71
N ASP A 131 -12.17 -3.23 -17.09
CA ASP A 131 -13.62 -3.46 -17.13
C ASP A 131 -14.41 -2.32 -16.48
N ASN A 132 -13.80 -1.62 -15.51
CA ASN A 132 -14.39 -0.49 -14.79
C ASN A 132 -13.87 0.87 -15.25
N ARG A 133 -13.15 0.93 -16.38
CA ARG A 133 -12.50 2.15 -16.89
C ARG A 133 -13.45 3.34 -16.96
N ASP A 134 -14.67 3.09 -17.40
CA ASP A 134 -15.68 4.13 -17.63
C ASP A 134 -16.08 4.85 -16.33
N LEU A 135 -16.04 4.16 -15.19
CA LEU A 135 -16.30 4.76 -13.86
C LEU A 135 -15.21 5.76 -13.42
N PHE A 136 -14.03 5.74 -14.05
CA PHE A 136 -12.93 6.66 -13.77
C PHE A 136 -12.84 7.79 -14.78
N THR A 137 -13.31 7.58 -16.00
CA THR A 137 -13.36 8.62 -17.03
C THR A 137 -14.59 9.51 -16.90
N SER A 138 -15.69 9.02 -16.32
CA SER A 138 -16.93 9.79 -16.12
C SER A 138 -16.85 10.91 -15.09
N ASN A 139 -15.79 10.95 -14.25
CA ASN A 139 -15.56 12.01 -13.26
C ASN A 139 -14.83 13.26 -13.82
N LYS A 140 -14.81 13.43 -15.16
CA LYS A 140 -14.47 14.70 -15.81
C LYS A 140 -15.76 15.29 -16.39
N ASN A 141 -16.53 15.98 -15.55
CA ASN A 141 -17.49 17.05 -15.86
C ASN A 141 -18.42 17.19 -14.65
N ASP A 142 -17.98 17.95 -13.64
CA ASP A 142 -18.78 18.82 -12.77
C ASP A 142 -17.83 19.63 -11.87
#